data_AF-A0AAU1DZ34-F1
#
_entry.id   AF-A0AAU1DZ34-F1
#
_cell.length_a   1.000
_cell.length_b   1.000
_cell.length_c   1.000
_cell.angle_alpha   90.00
_cell.angle_beta   90.00
_cell.angle_gamma   90.00
#
_symmetry.space_group_name_H-M   'P 1'
#
loop_
_entity.id
_entity.type
_entity.pdbx_description
1 polymer ?
#
loop_
_entity_poly.entity_id
_entity_poly.type
_entity_poly.pdbx_seq_one_letter_code
_entity_poly.pdbx_strand_id
1 'polypeptide(L)'
;MLGGISLTAARGMEADEFLIALGADLDELAARTSYRDLAVPVGQPGRPSPHINPVMYGMCGDWLYVLEDWGAATWSTGYRKVQSMWPYPGQEIVCVTVDRFSPPSKILHVAGDEIARQAEFGQDTGEESPLDAALDASGAVFPSIADVGEAAVVAHHEQYGPRLPALVFAAVGAYCGLSIDQEAVRAGTLPGVLLPMP
;
A
#
# COMPACT_ATOMS: atom_id res chain seq x y z
N MET A 1 -11.45 11.34 2.73
CA MET A 1 -10.61 10.16 3.02
C MET A 1 -9.25 10.67 3.47
N LEU A 2 -9.06 10.92 4.76
CA LEU A 2 -7.86 11.62 5.27
C LEU A 2 -7.45 11.00 6.61
N GLY A 3 -6.90 9.79 6.60
CA GLY A 3 -6.30 9.27 7.83
C GLY A 3 -5.91 7.80 7.85
N GLY A 4 -6.08 7.02 6.79
CA GLY A 4 -5.46 5.69 6.76
C GLY A 4 -6.03 4.73 5.73
N ILE A 5 -5.74 4.99 4.46
CA ILE A 5 -5.78 3.96 3.41
C ILE A 5 -4.34 3.50 3.25
N SER A 6 -4.11 2.19 3.20
CA SER A 6 -2.86 1.59 2.76
C SER A 6 -2.97 1.29 1.26
N LEU A 7 -1.85 1.39 0.55
CA LEU A 7 -1.76 1.14 -0.89
C LEU A 7 -0.72 0.05 -1.12
N THR A 8 -1.09 -0.97 -1.88
CA THR A 8 -0.12 -1.89 -2.48
C THR A 8 -0.20 -1.75 -3.99
N ALA A 9 0.90 -1.39 -4.64
CA ALA A 9 1.04 -1.35 -6.08
C ALA A 9 1.98 -2.48 -6.53
N ALA A 10 1.59 -3.23 -7.57
CA ALA A 10 2.40 -4.33 -8.11
C ALA A 10 2.42 -4.33 -9.63
N ARG A 11 3.55 -4.72 -10.24
CA ARG A 11 3.68 -4.98 -11.68
C ARG A 11 4.62 -6.17 -11.94
N GLY A 12 4.63 -6.66 -13.18
CA GLY A 12 5.44 -7.83 -13.57
C GLY A 12 4.77 -9.18 -13.27
N MET A 13 3.45 -9.17 -13.05
CA MET A 13 2.60 -10.34 -12.86
C MET A 13 1.17 -10.00 -13.29
N GLU A 14 0.34 -11.01 -13.54
CA GLU A 14 -1.06 -10.79 -13.88
C GLU A 14 -1.86 -10.29 -12.66
N ALA A 15 -2.82 -9.39 -12.90
CA ALA A 15 -3.54 -8.71 -11.84
C ALA A 15 -4.31 -9.67 -10.92
N ASP A 16 -5.01 -10.63 -11.52
CA ASP A 16 -5.74 -11.64 -10.76
C ASP A 16 -4.79 -12.57 -10.00
N GLU A 17 -3.63 -12.92 -10.56
CA GLU A 17 -2.63 -13.73 -9.88
C GLU A 17 -2.13 -13.04 -8.60
N PHE A 18 -1.89 -11.73 -8.63
CA PHE A 18 -1.54 -10.99 -7.41
C PHE A 18 -2.66 -11.03 -6.38
N LEU A 19 -3.91 -10.78 -6.80
CA LEU A 19 -5.04 -10.74 -5.87
C LEU A 19 -5.26 -12.13 -5.24
N ILE A 20 -5.14 -13.21 -6.03
CA ILE A 20 -5.17 -14.60 -5.54
C ILE A 20 -4.02 -14.84 -4.56
N ALA A 21 -2.82 -14.35 -4.86
CA ALA A 21 -1.67 -14.45 -3.96
C ALA A 21 -1.92 -13.75 -2.61
N LEU A 22 -2.70 -12.66 -2.60
CA LEU A 22 -3.18 -11.98 -1.40
C LEU A 22 -4.32 -12.72 -0.68
N GLY A 23 -4.88 -13.77 -1.29
CA GLY A 23 -5.94 -14.60 -0.73
C GLY A 23 -7.35 -14.30 -1.25
N ALA A 24 -7.47 -13.56 -2.37
CA ALA A 24 -8.75 -13.35 -3.03
C ALA A 24 -9.35 -14.67 -3.55
N ASP A 25 -10.68 -14.77 -3.48
CA ASP A 25 -11.42 -15.89 -4.06
C ASP A 25 -11.60 -15.72 -5.58
N LEU A 26 -11.49 -16.83 -6.33
CA LEU A 26 -11.57 -16.84 -7.79
C LEU A 26 -12.95 -16.41 -8.30
N ASP A 27 -14.02 -16.84 -7.63
CA ASP A 27 -15.39 -16.52 -8.05
C ASP A 27 -15.69 -15.05 -7.76
N GLU A 28 -15.17 -14.50 -6.65
CA GLU A 28 -15.25 -13.06 -6.36
C GLU A 28 -14.53 -12.20 -7.41
N LEU A 29 -13.31 -12.61 -7.81
CA LEU A 29 -12.56 -11.93 -8.86
C LEU A 29 -13.28 -12.00 -10.20
N ALA A 30 -13.83 -13.16 -10.57
CA ALA A 30 -14.57 -13.33 -11.81
C ALA A 30 -15.84 -12.45 -11.86
N ALA A 31 -16.49 -12.23 -10.72
CA ALA A 31 -17.70 -11.40 -10.63
C ALA A 31 -17.44 -9.90 -10.84
N ARG A 32 -16.22 -9.40 -10.53
CA ARG A 32 -15.85 -7.98 -10.59
C ARG A 32 -16.85 -7.07 -9.86
N THR A 33 -17.41 -7.56 -8.76
CA THR A 33 -18.37 -6.83 -7.93
C THR A 33 -17.77 -5.51 -7.46
N SER A 34 -18.54 -4.42 -7.51
CA SER A 34 -18.07 -3.14 -7.01
C SER A 34 -17.92 -3.17 -5.48
N TYR A 35 -16.95 -2.46 -4.93
CA TYR A 35 -16.67 -2.48 -3.49
C TYR A 35 -17.91 -2.17 -2.64
N ARG A 36 -18.71 -1.18 -3.05
CA ARG A 36 -19.95 -0.81 -2.33
C ARG A 36 -21.03 -1.89 -2.33
N ASP A 37 -20.96 -2.84 -3.27
CA ASP A 37 -21.93 -3.93 -3.44
C ASP A 37 -21.43 -5.25 -2.82
N LEU A 38 -20.22 -5.28 -2.23
CA LEU A 38 -19.69 -6.47 -1.57
C LEU A 38 -20.49 -6.82 -0.31
N ALA A 39 -20.86 -8.10 -0.21
CA ALA A 39 -21.47 -8.65 0.99
C ALA A 39 -20.38 -9.23 1.90
N VAL A 40 -20.03 -8.53 2.97
CA VAL A 40 -19.10 -9.05 3.99
C VAL A 40 -19.86 -10.07 4.87
N PRO A 41 -19.42 -11.34 4.93
CA PRO A 41 -20.01 -12.35 5.81
C PRO A 41 -20.00 -11.89 7.28
N VAL A 42 -21.18 -11.84 7.88
CA VAL A 42 -21.33 -11.56 9.32
C VAL A 42 -21.37 -12.88 10.07
N GLY A 43 -20.60 -12.98 11.15
CA GLY A 43 -20.58 -14.13 12.04
C GLY A 43 -21.96 -14.46 12.61
N GLN A 44 -22.17 -15.74 12.91
CA GLN A 44 -23.39 -16.24 13.54
C GLN A 44 -23.09 -16.64 14.99
N PRO A 45 -24.10 -16.75 15.88
CA PRO A 45 -23.88 -17.30 17.22
C PRO A 45 -23.17 -18.66 17.15
N GLY A 46 -21.99 -18.76 17.76
CA GLY A 46 -21.14 -19.97 17.72
C GLY A 46 -20.22 -20.11 16.50
N ARG A 47 -20.24 -19.16 15.55
CA ARG A 47 -19.31 -19.07 14.40
C ARG A 47 -18.84 -17.62 14.25
N PRO A 48 -17.65 -17.26 14.77
CA PRO A 48 -17.14 -15.90 14.66
C PRO A 48 -17.03 -15.49 13.19
N SER A 49 -17.15 -14.17 12.92
CA SER A 49 -16.95 -13.64 11.58
C SER A 49 -15.56 -14.04 11.07
N PRO A 50 -15.42 -14.47 9.81
CA PRO A 50 -14.09 -14.64 9.22
C PRO A 50 -13.32 -13.32 9.28
N HIS A 51 -12.02 -13.38 9.56
CA HIS A 51 -11.14 -12.20 9.58
C HIS A 51 -10.79 -11.80 8.14
N ILE A 52 -11.77 -11.25 7.44
CA ILE A 52 -11.66 -10.77 6.06
C ILE A 52 -12.04 -9.29 5.98
N ASN A 53 -11.37 -8.55 5.11
CA ASN A 53 -11.63 -7.14 4.89
C ASN A 53 -11.94 -6.89 3.41
N PRO A 54 -12.97 -6.09 3.10
CA PRO A 54 -13.19 -5.63 1.74
C PRO A 54 -12.07 -4.66 1.34
N VAL A 55 -11.58 -4.80 0.11
CA VAL A 55 -10.56 -3.91 -0.46
C VAL A 55 -11.01 -3.45 -1.84
N MET A 56 -10.50 -2.30 -2.29
CA MET A 56 -10.68 -1.85 -3.68
C MET A 56 -9.43 -2.15 -4.48
N TYR A 57 -9.57 -2.45 -5.77
CA TYR A 57 -8.43 -2.60 -6.67
C TYR A 57 -8.69 -2.04 -8.05
N GLY A 58 -7.63 -1.87 -8.84
CA GLY A 58 -7.72 -1.45 -10.23
C GLY A 58 -6.36 -1.41 -10.92
N MET A 59 -6.36 -1.07 -12.20
CA MET A 59 -5.15 -0.98 -13.02
C MET A 59 -4.86 0.48 -13.38
N CYS A 60 -3.58 0.85 -13.41
CA CYS A 60 -3.11 2.10 -13.98
C CYS A 60 -1.81 1.85 -14.76
N GLY A 61 -1.90 1.83 -16.09
CA GLY A 61 -0.82 1.30 -16.93
C GLY A 61 -0.54 -0.16 -16.59
N ASP A 62 0.73 -0.48 -16.36
CA ASP A 62 1.18 -1.84 -16.00
C ASP A 62 1.04 -2.15 -14.51
N TRP A 63 0.61 -1.18 -13.70
CA TRP A 63 0.48 -1.33 -12.25
C TRP A 63 -0.93 -1.73 -11.85
N LEU A 64 -1.05 -2.87 -11.18
CA LEU A 64 -2.17 -3.14 -10.29
C LEU A 64 -2.01 -2.30 -9.02
N TYR A 65 -3.10 -1.72 -8.52
CA TYR A 65 -3.15 -1.12 -7.19
C TYR A 65 -4.26 -1.74 -6.35
N VAL A 66 -4.00 -1.89 -5.05
CA VAL A 66 -4.95 -2.36 -4.03
C VAL A 66 -5.00 -1.31 -2.91
N LEU A 67 -6.22 -0.93 -2.52
CA LEU A 67 -6.50 0.08 -1.51
C LEU A 67 -7.24 -0.54 -0.33
N GLU A 68 -6.70 -0.34 0.87
CA GLU A 68 -7.15 -0.99 2.10
C GLU A 68 -7.33 0.04 3.22
N ASP A 69 -8.52 0.17 3.79
CA ASP A 69 -8.83 1.20 4.80
C ASP A 69 -8.90 0.66 6.24
N TRP A 70 -8.67 -0.64 6.43
CA TRP A 70 -8.84 -1.33 7.71
C TRP A 70 -7.65 -1.18 8.67
N GLY A 71 -6.52 -0.61 8.23
CA GLY A 71 -5.44 -0.15 9.12
C GLY A 71 -4.04 -0.64 8.78
N ALA A 72 -3.89 -1.65 7.92
CA ALA A 72 -2.62 -2.07 7.34
C ALA A 72 -2.84 -2.62 5.93
N ALA A 73 -1.78 -2.72 5.14
CA ALA A 73 -1.85 -3.46 3.88
C ALA A 73 -1.71 -4.97 4.11
N THR A 74 -2.58 -5.77 3.48
CA THR A 74 -2.58 -7.23 3.53
C THR A 74 -1.20 -7.79 3.15
N TRP A 75 -0.63 -7.29 2.06
CA TRP A 75 0.71 -7.72 1.63
C TRP A 75 1.79 -7.43 2.68
N SER A 76 1.79 -6.22 3.27
CA SER A 76 2.74 -5.86 4.33
C SER A 76 2.67 -6.79 5.55
N THR A 77 1.48 -7.28 5.90
CA THR A 77 1.29 -8.19 7.05
C THR A 77 1.61 -9.64 6.74
N GLY A 78 1.56 -10.03 5.46
CA GLY A 78 1.59 -11.42 5.01
C GLY A 78 2.84 -11.86 4.26
N TYR A 79 3.57 -10.98 3.57
CA TYR A 79 4.65 -11.40 2.65
C TYR A 79 5.77 -12.23 3.28
N ARG A 80 6.02 -12.09 4.59
CA ARG A 80 7.00 -12.91 5.34
C ARG A 80 6.41 -14.21 5.93
N LYS A 81 5.09 -14.38 5.91
CA LYS A 81 4.36 -15.47 6.57
C LYS A 81 3.66 -16.39 5.58
N VAL A 82 3.20 -15.84 4.46
CA VAL A 82 2.38 -16.52 3.46
C VAL A 82 3.20 -16.68 2.19
N GLN A 83 3.48 -17.93 1.82
CA GLN A 83 4.36 -18.26 0.69
C GLN A 83 3.88 -17.65 -0.63
N SER A 84 2.56 -17.59 -0.88
CA SER A 84 2.01 -17.01 -2.11
C SER A 84 2.27 -15.52 -2.25
N MET A 85 2.49 -14.79 -1.15
CA MET A 85 2.76 -13.35 -1.16
C MET A 85 4.24 -13.02 -1.30
N TRP A 86 5.12 -14.03 -1.36
CA TRP A 86 6.54 -13.83 -1.55
C TRP A 86 6.82 -13.24 -2.94
N PRO A 87 7.68 -12.21 -3.07
CA PRO A 87 8.02 -11.66 -4.37
C PRO A 87 8.85 -12.65 -5.21
N TYR A 88 8.58 -12.72 -6.51
CA TYR A 88 9.36 -13.51 -7.48
C TYR A 88 10.20 -12.63 -8.40
N PRO A 89 11.20 -13.20 -9.12
CA PRO A 89 12.04 -12.44 -10.04
C PRO A 89 11.22 -11.63 -11.05
N GLY A 90 11.59 -10.35 -11.24
CA GLY A 90 10.92 -9.44 -12.18
C GLY A 90 9.61 -8.84 -11.66
N GLN A 91 9.15 -9.22 -10.47
CA GLN A 91 7.98 -8.61 -9.84
C GLN A 91 8.39 -7.39 -9.02
N GLU A 92 7.75 -6.27 -9.33
CA GLU A 92 7.96 -5.05 -8.59
C GLU A 92 6.75 -4.74 -7.74
N ILE A 93 6.98 -4.45 -6.46
CA ILE A 93 5.92 -4.20 -5.48
C ILE A 93 6.31 -2.99 -4.63
N VAL A 94 5.43 -2.00 -4.55
CA VAL A 94 5.53 -0.87 -3.62
C VAL A 94 4.32 -0.91 -2.70
N CYS A 95 4.55 -1.06 -1.40
CA CYS A 95 3.50 -1.15 -0.40
C CYS A 95 3.66 -0.04 0.64
N VAL A 96 2.71 0.89 0.64
CA VAL A 96 2.59 1.98 1.61
C VAL A 96 1.56 1.57 2.66
N THR A 97 2.03 1.19 3.84
CA THR A 97 1.18 0.73 4.94
C THR A 97 1.12 1.78 6.04
N VAL A 98 -0.09 2.12 6.47
CA VAL A 98 -0.28 3.06 7.59
C VAL A 98 0.04 2.38 8.93
N ASP A 99 -0.09 1.05 8.98
CA ASP A 99 0.23 0.18 10.12
C ASP A 99 -0.33 0.69 11.45
N ARG A 100 -1.64 0.97 11.49
CA ARG A 100 -2.33 1.53 12.68
C ARG A 100 -2.24 0.62 13.91
N PHE A 101 -2.05 -0.67 13.71
CA PHE A 101 -2.00 -1.65 14.79
C PHE A 101 -0.58 -1.84 15.34
N SER A 102 0.45 -1.54 14.55
CA SER A 102 1.84 -1.67 14.94
C SER A 102 2.70 -0.54 14.34
N PRO A 103 2.45 0.73 14.72
CA PRO A 103 3.22 1.86 14.23
C PRO A 103 4.73 1.65 14.40
N PRO A 104 5.57 2.22 13.53
CA PRO A 104 5.25 3.31 12.60
C PRO A 104 4.68 2.86 11.24
N SER A 105 4.13 3.83 10.49
CA SER A 105 3.78 3.65 9.06
C SER A 105 5.04 3.41 8.24
N LYS A 106 4.95 2.52 7.24
CA LYS A 106 6.10 2.01 6.49
C LYS A 106 5.87 2.03 4.99
N ILE A 107 6.96 2.13 4.26
CA ILE A 107 7.06 1.87 2.84
C ILE A 107 7.87 0.57 2.71
N LEU A 108 7.32 -0.39 1.98
CA LEU A 108 8.02 -1.61 1.57
C LEU A 108 8.20 -1.57 0.06
N HIS A 109 9.40 -1.90 -0.41
CA HIS A 109 9.71 -1.88 -1.85
C HIS A 109 10.49 -3.12 -2.26
N VAL A 110 10.01 -3.77 -3.30
CA VAL A 110 10.72 -4.82 -4.03
C VAL A 110 10.91 -4.30 -5.45
N ALA A 111 12.15 -4.21 -5.91
CA ALA A 111 12.51 -3.59 -7.19
C ALA A 111 12.60 -4.60 -8.37
N GLY A 112 12.05 -5.81 -8.21
CA GLY A 112 12.20 -6.92 -9.17
C GLY A 112 13.29 -7.94 -8.80
N ASP A 113 13.99 -7.74 -7.68
CA ASP A 113 15.13 -8.54 -7.21
C ASP A 113 14.79 -9.45 -6.02
N GLU A 114 13.50 -9.63 -5.73
CA GLU A 114 13.00 -10.45 -4.61
C GLU A 114 13.39 -9.92 -3.21
N ILE A 115 14.05 -8.77 -3.11
CA ILE A 115 14.51 -8.20 -1.85
C ILE A 115 13.54 -7.10 -1.43
N ALA A 116 12.78 -7.39 -0.36
CA ALA A 116 11.90 -6.41 0.27
C ALA A 116 12.69 -5.46 1.17
N ARG A 117 12.86 -4.23 0.71
CA ARG A 117 13.42 -3.10 1.45
C ARG A 117 12.32 -2.41 2.25
N GLN A 118 12.69 -1.78 3.36
CA GLN A 118 11.75 -1.11 4.25
C GLN A 118 12.29 0.27 4.63
N ALA A 119 11.39 1.25 4.59
CA ALA A 119 11.60 2.59 5.12
C ALA A 119 10.41 2.99 6.01
N GLU A 120 10.63 3.82 7.01
CA GLU A 120 9.53 4.49 7.72
C GLU A 120 9.12 5.77 6.97
N PHE A 121 7.91 6.28 7.24
CA PHE A 121 7.54 7.60 6.70
C PHE A 121 8.50 8.66 7.24
N GLY A 122 9.07 9.49 6.36
CA GLY A 122 10.12 10.45 6.71
C GLY A 122 11.52 9.96 6.35
N GLN A 123 11.65 8.71 5.86
CA GLN A 123 12.90 8.10 5.41
C GLN A 123 12.78 7.64 3.96
N ASP A 124 13.91 7.33 3.34
CA ASP A 124 14.01 6.58 2.09
C ASP A 124 14.48 5.13 2.37
N THR A 125 14.59 4.31 1.33
CA THR A 125 15.05 2.92 1.47
C THR A 125 16.56 2.78 1.61
N GLY A 126 17.32 3.88 1.41
CA GLY A 126 18.79 3.91 1.46
C GLY A 126 19.50 3.31 0.24
N GLU A 127 18.77 3.04 -0.85
CA GLU A 127 19.29 2.28 -2.01
C GLU A 127 19.58 3.16 -3.23
N GLU A 128 19.44 4.47 -3.08
CA GLU A 128 19.56 5.46 -4.17
C GLU A 128 18.68 5.09 -5.38
N SER A 129 17.53 4.48 -5.09
CA SER A 129 16.60 3.98 -6.09
C SER A 129 15.79 5.13 -6.70
N PRO A 130 15.13 4.93 -7.86
CA PRO A 130 14.23 5.96 -8.38
C PRO A 130 13.02 6.21 -7.46
N LEU A 131 12.67 5.27 -6.57
CA LEU A 131 11.68 5.50 -5.52
C LEU A 131 12.21 6.47 -4.47
N ASP A 132 13.46 6.30 -4.03
CA ASP A 132 14.11 7.20 -3.06
C ASP A 132 14.20 8.62 -3.62
N ALA A 133 14.58 8.77 -4.90
CA ALA A 133 14.59 10.06 -5.59
C ALA A 133 13.19 10.70 -5.65
N ALA A 134 12.13 9.91 -5.83
CA ALA A 134 10.76 10.42 -5.82
C ALA A 134 10.31 10.85 -4.41
N LEU A 135 10.71 10.10 -3.37
CA LEU A 135 10.43 10.44 -1.97
C LEU A 135 11.11 11.77 -1.60
N ASP A 136 12.40 11.93 -1.92
CA ASP A 136 13.15 13.16 -1.68
C ASP A 136 12.55 14.36 -2.43
N ALA A 137 12.29 14.22 -3.74
CA ALA A 137 11.74 15.29 -4.57
C ALA A 137 10.35 15.79 -4.09
N SER A 138 9.59 14.93 -3.42
CA SER A 138 8.29 15.29 -2.82
C SER A 138 8.40 15.95 -1.44
N GLY A 139 9.59 15.94 -0.83
CA GLY A 139 9.80 16.37 0.55
C GLY A 139 9.36 15.34 1.60
N ALA A 140 9.14 14.08 1.22
CA ALA A 140 8.75 13.00 2.11
C ALA A 140 9.91 12.41 2.92
N VAL A 141 11.15 12.78 2.60
CA VAL A 141 12.36 12.43 3.38
C VAL A 141 12.74 13.60 4.28
N PHE A 142 13.03 13.31 5.54
CA PHE A 142 13.52 14.30 6.47
C PHE A 142 15.05 14.34 6.42
N PRO A 143 15.65 15.54 6.35
CA PRO A 143 17.10 15.65 6.31
C PRO A 143 17.71 15.21 7.65
N SER A 144 18.94 14.70 7.60
CA SER A 144 19.68 14.34 8.82
C SER A 144 20.13 15.58 9.57
N ILE A 145 20.09 15.52 10.91
CA ILE A 145 20.67 16.57 11.78
C ILE A 145 22.15 16.79 11.47
N ALA A 146 22.88 15.73 11.09
CA ALA A 146 24.29 15.84 10.75
C ALA A 146 24.55 16.72 9.52
N ASP A 147 23.61 16.77 8.58
CA ASP A 147 23.80 17.43 7.29
C ASP A 147 23.36 18.90 7.32
N VAL A 148 22.23 19.18 7.99
CA VAL A 148 21.60 20.52 7.95
C VAL A 148 21.43 21.17 9.33
N GLY A 149 21.75 20.46 10.40
CA GLY A 149 21.58 20.91 11.78
C GLY A 149 20.13 20.80 12.30
N GLU A 150 20.00 20.73 13.63
CA GLU A 150 18.72 20.47 14.31
C GLU A 150 17.62 21.49 13.96
N ALA A 151 17.95 22.78 13.89
CA ALA A 151 16.98 23.83 13.60
C ALA A 151 16.34 23.67 12.21
N ALA A 152 17.10 23.22 11.21
CA ALA A 152 16.58 22.98 9.87
C ALA A 152 15.70 21.73 9.82
N VAL A 153 16.07 20.67 10.55
CA VAL A 153 15.24 19.46 10.69
C VAL A 153 13.91 19.78 11.36
N VAL A 154 13.91 20.58 12.44
CA VAL A 154 12.69 21.02 13.12
C VAL A 154 11.80 21.84 12.19
N ALA A 155 12.37 22.82 11.48
CA ALA A 155 11.62 23.62 10.52
C ALA A 155 10.98 22.75 9.42
N HIS A 156 11.71 21.75 8.91
CA HIS A 156 11.20 20.80 7.92
C HIS A 156 10.07 19.94 8.51
N HIS A 157 10.23 19.43 9.73
CA HIS A 157 9.20 18.67 10.42
C HIS A 157 7.92 19.50 10.67
N GLU A 158 8.04 20.76 11.08
CA GLU A 158 6.89 21.65 11.26
C GLU A 158 6.18 21.94 9.94
N GLN A 159 6.94 22.12 8.85
CA GLN A 159 6.40 22.40 7.52
C GLN A 159 5.72 21.17 6.89
N TYR A 160 6.32 19.99 7.00
CA TYR A 160 5.92 18.80 6.23
C TYR A 160 5.34 17.68 7.07
N GLY A 161 5.62 17.62 8.37
CA GLY A 161 5.20 16.52 9.27
C GLY A 161 3.71 16.19 9.22
N PRO A 162 2.79 17.17 9.39
CA PRO A 162 1.35 16.91 9.28
C PRO A 162 0.89 16.43 7.89
N ARG A 163 1.69 16.70 6.85
CA ARG A 163 1.42 16.34 5.45
C ARG A 163 2.17 15.10 5.00
N LEU A 164 3.03 14.54 5.84
CA LEU A 164 3.97 13.48 5.47
C LEU A 164 3.31 12.28 4.80
N PRO A 165 2.17 11.73 5.29
CA PRO A 165 1.46 10.68 4.55
C PRO A 165 1.08 11.11 3.14
N ALA A 166 0.55 12.33 2.95
CA ALA A 166 0.17 12.80 1.63
C ALA A 166 1.38 12.94 0.68
N LEU A 167 2.54 13.34 1.21
CA LEU A 167 3.78 13.44 0.42
C LEU A 167 4.30 12.06 0.01
N VAL A 168 4.30 11.08 0.93
CA VAL A 168 4.67 9.68 0.61
C VAL A 168 3.76 9.11 -0.47
N PHE A 169 2.44 9.27 -0.35
CA PHE A 169 1.50 8.80 -1.37
C PHE A 169 1.71 9.52 -2.72
N ALA A 170 2.04 10.81 -2.72
CA ALA A 170 2.34 11.55 -3.94
C ALA A 170 3.64 11.06 -4.60
N ALA A 171 4.70 10.79 -3.83
CA ALA A 171 5.95 10.23 -4.31
C ALA A 171 5.75 8.85 -4.94
N VAL A 172 5.04 7.95 -4.25
CA VAL A 172 4.73 6.61 -4.77
C VAL A 172 3.84 6.70 -6.01
N GLY A 173 2.88 7.62 -6.03
CA GLY A 173 2.07 7.90 -7.21
C GLY A 173 2.91 8.36 -8.40
N ALA A 174 3.87 9.26 -8.18
CA ALA A 174 4.78 9.73 -9.22
C ALA A 174 5.73 8.62 -9.71
N TYR A 175 6.29 7.83 -8.80
CA TYR A 175 7.17 6.71 -9.09
C TYR A 175 6.48 5.63 -9.95
N CYS A 176 5.28 5.21 -9.53
CA CYS A 176 4.51 4.19 -10.24
C CYS A 176 3.71 4.77 -11.44
N GLY A 177 3.63 6.09 -11.60
CA GLY A 177 2.75 6.72 -12.58
C GLY A 177 1.25 6.48 -12.31
N LEU A 178 0.86 6.33 -11.04
CA LEU A 178 -0.51 6.03 -10.64
C LEU A 178 -1.40 7.27 -10.70
N SER A 179 -2.57 7.11 -11.30
CA SER A 179 -3.68 8.05 -11.23
C SER A 179 -4.93 7.30 -10.80
N ILE A 180 -5.37 7.54 -9.56
CA ILE A 180 -6.53 6.87 -8.98
C ILE A 180 -7.66 7.88 -8.83
N ASP A 181 -8.82 7.56 -9.41
CA ASP A 181 -10.02 8.40 -9.31
C ASP A 181 -10.54 8.45 -7.87
N GLN A 182 -10.36 9.61 -7.23
CA GLN A 182 -10.76 9.82 -5.85
C GLN A 182 -12.28 9.76 -5.67
N GLU A 183 -13.07 10.14 -6.68
CA GLU A 183 -14.53 10.04 -6.63
C GLU A 183 -14.96 8.58 -6.66
N ALA A 184 -14.37 7.78 -7.55
CA ALA A 184 -14.65 6.35 -7.64
C ALA A 184 -14.30 5.60 -6.33
N VAL A 185 -13.16 5.93 -5.71
CA VAL A 185 -12.77 5.37 -4.41
C VAL A 185 -13.78 5.77 -3.32
N ARG A 186 -14.17 7.04 -3.25
CA ARG A 186 -15.16 7.51 -2.24
C ARG A 186 -16.54 6.90 -2.44
N ALA A 187 -16.95 6.72 -3.70
CA ALA A 187 -18.23 6.13 -4.06
C ALA A 187 -18.22 4.60 -3.95
N GLY A 188 -17.05 3.98 -3.73
CA GLY A 188 -16.88 2.53 -3.69
C GLY A 188 -17.22 1.85 -5.01
N THR A 189 -17.06 2.55 -6.14
CA THR A 189 -17.44 2.04 -7.47
C THR A 189 -16.32 1.28 -8.17
N LEU A 190 -15.11 1.31 -7.62
CA LEU A 190 -14.03 0.42 -8.07
C LEU A 190 -14.39 -1.04 -7.79
N PRO A 191 -13.88 -1.99 -8.59
CA PRO A 191 -13.93 -3.40 -8.25
C PRO A 191 -13.41 -3.63 -6.83
N GLY A 192 -14.09 -4.50 -6.10
CA GLY A 192 -13.69 -4.92 -4.78
C GLY A 192 -13.61 -6.42 -4.64
N VAL A 193 -12.86 -6.87 -3.63
CA VAL A 193 -12.74 -8.28 -3.24
C VAL A 193 -12.55 -8.39 -1.73
N LEU A 194 -12.85 -9.54 -1.15
CA LEU A 194 -12.60 -9.82 0.27
C LEU A 194 -11.22 -10.47 0.41
N LEU A 195 -10.34 -9.85 1.20
CA LEU A 195 -9.01 -10.40 1.50
C LEU A 195 -8.93 -10.86 2.96
N PRO A 196 -8.30 -12.01 3.26
CA PRO A 196 -8.05 -12.46 4.63
C PRO A 196 -7.00 -11.58 5.32
N MET A 197 -7.09 -11.45 6.64
CA MET A 197 -5.98 -10.95 7.45
C MET A 197 -4.93 -12.07 7.66
N PRO A 198 -3.67 -11.88 7.24
CA PRO A 198 -2.59 -12.87 7.36
C PRO A 198 -1.96 -13.07 8.75
#